data_AF-A0A8T1V316-F1
#
_entry.id   AF-A0A8T1V316-F1
#
_cell.length_a   1.000
_cell.length_b   1.000
_cell.length_c   1.000
_cell.angle_alpha   90.00
_cell.angle_beta   90.00
_cell.angle_gamma   90.00
#
_symmetry.space_group_name_H-M   'P 1'
#
loop_
_entity.id
_entity.type
_entity.pdbx_description
1 polymer ?
#
loop_
_entity_poly.entity_id
_entity_poly.type
_entity_poly.pdbx_seq_one_letter_code
_entity_poly.pdbx_strand_id
1 'polypeptide(L)'
;MAIPRRALAIIGVVAILAIAGVIVSVVVSNVSSRSASTSDGKSASGSGQAAPNPPAATYLLVAFAVGDWGTTTTQSSCCSQSATVAPKIAISLGDNFYWNGINSADGRDSRFTSTFEDKYDGLNIKTLPWVNVLGNHD
;
A
#
# COMPACT_ATOMS: atom_id res chain seq x y z
N MET A 1 -11.30 -13.04 -43.35
CA MET A 1 -12.34 -12.17 -42.78
C MET A 1 -11.82 -10.74 -42.82
N ALA A 2 -12.35 -9.88 -43.69
CA ALA A 2 -11.83 -8.53 -43.86
C ALA A 2 -12.28 -7.65 -42.69
N ILE A 3 -11.33 -7.12 -41.92
CA ILE A 3 -11.62 -6.23 -40.80
C ILE A 3 -12.15 -4.91 -41.40
N PRO A 4 -13.35 -4.44 -41.02
CA PRO A 4 -13.92 -3.23 -41.58
C PRO A 4 -13.03 -2.03 -41.26
N ARG A 5 -12.83 -1.13 -42.23
CA ARG A 5 -11.90 0.02 -42.14
C ARG A 5 -12.13 0.92 -40.91
N ARG A 6 -13.35 0.92 -40.38
CA ARG A 6 -13.73 1.64 -39.14
C ARG A 6 -13.14 1.01 -37.88
N ALA A 7 -13.03 -0.32 -37.83
CA ALA A 7 -12.40 -1.02 -36.73
C ALA A 7 -10.87 -0.83 -36.71
N LEU A 8 -10.22 -0.73 -37.88
CA LEU A 8 -8.79 -0.38 -37.97
C LEU A 8 -8.51 1.03 -37.41
N ALA A 9 -9.39 1.99 -37.67
CA ALA A 9 -9.24 3.35 -37.15
C ALA A 9 -9.35 3.40 -35.62
N ILE A 10 -10.28 2.66 -35.03
CA ILE A 10 -10.47 2.60 -33.57
C ILE A 10 -9.26 1.95 -32.89
N ILE A 11 -8.75 0.84 -33.45
CA ILE A 11 -7.56 0.16 -32.90
C ILE A 11 -6.34 1.09 -32.93
N GLY A 12 -6.17 1.87 -34.01
CA GLY A 12 -5.10 2.86 -34.12
C GLY A 12 -5.18 3.96 -33.06
N VAL A 13 -6.38 4.52 -32.82
CA VAL A 13 -6.59 5.57 -31.82
C VAL A 13 -6.34 5.05 -30.40
N VAL A 14 -6.80 3.84 -30.08
CA VAL A 14 -6.57 3.23 -28.76
C VAL A 14 -5.08 2.95 -28.52
N ALA A 15 -4.35 2.47 -29.53
CA ALA A 15 -2.92 2.24 -29.43
C ALA A 15 -2.13 3.55 -29.21
N ILE A 16 -2.51 4.64 -29.89
CA ILE A 16 -1.85 5.94 -29.74
C ILE A 16 -2.11 6.54 -28.35
N LEU A 17 -3.35 6.48 -27.86
CA LEU A 17 -3.70 6.99 -26.52
C LEU A 17 -3.00 6.20 -25.40
N ALA A 18 -2.85 4.88 -25.56
CA ALA A 18 -2.13 4.04 -24.60
C ALA A 18 -0.63 4.40 -24.53
N ILE A 19 0.01 4.65 -25.68
CA ILE A 19 1.43 5.06 -25.72
C ILE A 19 1.62 6.46 -25.13
N ALA A 20 0.70 7.39 -25.41
CA ALA A 20 0.75 8.74 -24.84
C ALA A 20 0.56 8.75 -23.32
N GLY A 21 -0.35 7.92 -22.78
CA GLY A 21 -0.55 7.78 -21.34
C GLY A 21 0.67 7.24 -20.58
N VAL A 22 1.42 6.32 -21.20
CA VAL A 22 2.65 5.76 -20.61
C VAL A 22 3.76 6.82 -20.49
N ILE A 23 3.86 7.75 -21.45
CA ILE A 23 4.90 8.80 -21.45
C ILE A 23 4.62 9.87 -20.38
N VAL A 24 3.36 10.13 -20.04
CA VAL A 24 2.98 11.16 -19.06
C VAL A 24 3.22 10.73 -17.60
N SER A 25 3.36 9.43 -17.32
CA SER A 25 3.50 8.92 -15.94
C SER A 25 4.93 9.00 -15.36
N VAL A 26 5.92 9.57 -16.06
CA VAL A 26 7.34 9.51 -15.65
C VAL A 26 7.86 10.78 -14.96
N VAL A 27 7.05 11.82 -14.76
CA VAL A 27 7.53 13.06 -14.12
C VAL A 27 6.61 13.51 -12.99
N VAL A 28 6.88 13.05 -11.76
CA VAL A 28 6.55 13.81 -10.55
C VAL A 28 7.73 13.76 -9.57
N SER A 29 8.09 14.98 -9.18
CA SER A 29 9.28 15.47 -8.52
C SER A 29 9.56 14.96 -7.10
N ASN A 30 10.86 14.83 -6.83
CA ASN A 30 11.44 14.62 -5.51
C ASN A 30 11.53 15.98 -4.77
N VAL A 31 10.56 16.32 -3.92
CA VAL A 31 10.65 17.50 -3.02
C VAL A 31 10.90 17.02 -1.60
N SER A 32 12.14 17.16 -1.15
CA SER A 32 12.51 17.02 0.26
C SER A 32 12.02 18.24 1.05
N SER A 33 10.85 18.12 1.67
CA SER A 33 10.36 19.10 2.65
C SER A 33 10.94 18.77 4.02
N ARG A 34 12.11 19.33 4.35
CA ARG A 34 12.61 19.36 5.74
C ARG A 34 11.91 20.49 6.49
N SER A 35 10.83 20.17 7.20
CA SER A 35 10.22 21.11 8.14
C SER A 35 10.99 21.08 9.46
N ALA A 36 11.80 22.11 9.70
CA ALA A 36 12.40 22.36 11.00
C ALA A 36 11.34 23.03 11.90
N SER A 37 10.87 22.32 12.94
CA SER A 37 10.07 22.93 13.99
C SER A 37 11.00 23.45 15.09
N THR A 38 11.13 24.76 15.18
CA THR A 38 11.70 25.47 16.33
C THR A 38 10.61 25.62 17.39
N SER A 39 10.85 25.09 18.59
CA SER A 39 10.02 25.36 19.77
C SER A 39 10.88 25.96 20.88
N ASP A 40 10.68 27.26 21.10
CA ASP A 40 11.25 28.02 22.19
C ASP A 40 10.47 27.78 23.50
N GLY A 41 11.20 27.30 24.51
CA GLY A 41 11.14 27.69 25.92
C GLY A 41 9.85 27.53 26.74
N LYS A 42 9.91 26.67 27.78
CA LYS A 42 9.74 27.14 29.17
C LYS A 42 10.35 26.16 30.18
N SER A 43 11.34 26.65 30.92
CA SER A 43 12.00 25.94 32.03
C SER A 43 11.04 25.67 33.18
N ALA A 44 10.90 24.40 33.54
CA ALA A 44 10.46 23.98 34.86
C ALA A 44 11.64 23.29 35.55
N SER A 45 12.17 23.94 36.57
CA SER A 45 13.21 23.41 37.45
C SER A 45 12.63 22.26 38.27
N GLY A 46 12.82 21.03 37.78
CA GLY A 46 12.63 19.80 38.54
C GLY A 46 13.95 19.06 38.57
N SER A 47 14.60 19.01 39.73
CA SER A 47 15.75 18.15 40.00
C SER A 47 15.30 16.68 40.04
N GLY A 48 14.94 16.15 38.89
CA GLY A 48 14.79 14.72 38.64
C GLY A 48 16.06 14.26 37.96
N GLN A 49 16.77 13.35 38.60
CA GLN A 49 17.96 12.70 38.07
C GLN A 49 17.61 12.12 36.68
N ALA A 50 18.14 12.73 35.61
CA ALA A 50 17.90 12.26 34.26
C ALA A 50 18.40 10.81 34.17
N ALA A 51 17.50 9.89 33.86
CA ALA A 51 17.87 8.52 33.57
C ALA A 51 18.98 8.53 32.50
N PRO A 52 20.03 7.70 32.64
CA PRO A 52 21.05 7.62 31.61
C PRO A 52 20.37 7.34 30.27
N ASN A 53 20.77 8.09 29.22
CA ASN A 53 20.26 7.88 27.87
C ASN A 53 20.30 6.38 27.57
N PRO A 54 19.19 5.75 27.15
CA PRO A 54 19.24 4.35 26.75
C PRO A 54 20.33 4.22 25.68
N PRO A 55 21.10 3.11 25.66
CA PRO A 55 22.09 2.88 24.62
C PRO A 55 21.45 3.15 23.27
N ALA A 56 22.15 3.87 22.39
CA ALA A 56 21.67 4.20 21.05
C ALA A 56 21.48 2.89 20.27
N ALA A 57 20.32 2.26 20.43
CA ALA A 57 19.95 1.04 19.75
C ALA A 57 19.43 1.41 18.38
N THR A 58 20.08 0.88 17.35
CA THR A 58 19.59 0.99 15.98
C THR A 58 18.44 0.01 15.79
N TYR A 59 17.22 0.52 15.70
CA TYR A 59 16.05 -0.30 15.37
C TYR A 59 15.90 -0.37 13.85
N LEU A 60 16.00 -1.57 13.28
CA LEU A 60 15.66 -1.81 11.88
C LEU A 60 14.17 -2.19 11.80
N LEU A 61 13.36 -1.26 11.30
CA LEU A 61 11.96 -1.50 10.93
C LEU A 61 11.89 -1.66 9.41
N VAL A 62 11.47 -2.84 8.96
CA VAL A 62 11.10 -3.10 7.57
C VAL A 62 9.62 -3.42 7.55
N ALA A 63 8.85 -2.62 6.81
CA ALA A 63 7.42 -2.78 6.66
C ALA A 63 7.07 -3.05 5.20
N PHE A 64 6.08 -3.90 4.99
CA PHE A 64 5.41 -4.05 3.71
C PHE A 64 4.19 -3.13 3.72
N ALA A 65 4.12 -2.15 2.82
CA ALA A 65 2.97 -1.26 2.71
C ALA A 65 2.18 -1.57 1.44
N VAL A 66 0.86 -1.70 1.56
CA VAL A 66 -0.03 -2.03 0.43
C VAL A 66 -1.36 -1.28 0.59
N GLY A 67 -1.86 -0.67 -0.48
CA GLY A 67 -3.20 -0.09 -0.55
C GLY A 67 -4.00 -0.74 -1.65
N ASP A 68 -5.30 -0.52 -1.66
CA ASP A 68 -6.19 -0.85 -2.78
C ASP A 68 -6.16 -2.33 -3.20
N TRP A 69 -5.90 -3.22 -2.23
CA TRP A 69 -5.65 -4.63 -2.52
C TRP A 69 -6.91 -5.50 -2.50
N GLY A 70 -8.05 -4.93 -2.11
CA GLY A 70 -9.32 -5.62 -1.89
C GLY A 70 -10.04 -6.16 -3.12
N THR A 71 -9.41 -6.19 -4.29
CA THR A 71 -10.00 -6.73 -5.52
C THR A 71 -9.99 -8.25 -5.51
N THR A 72 -11.08 -8.88 -5.93
CA THR A 72 -11.16 -10.33 -6.09
C THR A 72 -10.32 -10.83 -7.29
N THR A 73 -9.27 -11.58 -6.96
CA THR A 73 -8.65 -12.68 -7.73
C THR A 73 -8.03 -12.47 -9.13
N THR A 74 -8.16 -11.33 -9.81
CA THR A 74 -7.66 -11.18 -11.20
C THR A 74 -6.46 -10.25 -11.41
N GLN A 75 -5.97 -9.58 -10.37
CA GLN A 75 -4.85 -8.65 -10.48
C GLN A 75 -3.73 -9.00 -9.47
N SER A 76 -3.01 -10.09 -9.76
CA SER A 76 -1.95 -10.65 -8.91
C SER A 76 -0.56 -10.03 -9.14
N SER A 77 -0.47 -8.74 -9.46
CA SER A 77 0.83 -8.12 -9.79
C SER A 77 1.62 -7.59 -8.58
N CYS A 78 1.03 -7.47 -7.40
CA CYS A 78 1.70 -6.81 -6.27
C CYS A 78 2.67 -7.69 -5.46
N CYS A 79 2.58 -9.02 -5.57
CA CYS A 79 3.25 -9.94 -4.65
C CYS A 79 4.59 -10.52 -5.14
N SER A 80 5.10 -10.11 -6.30
CA SER A 80 6.37 -10.61 -6.85
C SER A 80 7.61 -9.85 -6.36
N GLN A 81 7.47 -8.87 -5.47
CA GLN A 81 8.63 -8.14 -4.94
C GLN A 81 9.35 -8.96 -3.88
N SER A 82 10.47 -9.57 -4.28
CA SER A 82 11.44 -10.14 -3.36
C SER A 82 12.19 -9.00 -2.65
N ALA A 83 11.81 -8.70 -1.41
CA ALA A 83 12.60 -7.80 -0.59
C ALA A 83 13.88 -8.51 -0.12
N THR A 84 15.02 -7.84 -0.23
CA THR A 84 16.31 -8.35 0.29
C THR A 84 16.26 -8.60 1.81
N VAL A 85 15.37 -7.91 2.52
CA VAL A 85 15.11 -8.08 3.95
C VAL A 85 13.63 -8.36 4.15
N ALA A 86 13.31 -9.43 4.90
CA ALA A 86 11.93 -9.78 5.21
C ALA A 86 11.27 -8.68 6.07
N PRO A 87 10.06 -8.23 5.73
CA PRO A 87 9.31 -7.29 6.55
C PRO A 87 8.92 -7.92 7.89
N LYS A 88 8.74 -7.09 8.92
CA LYS A 88 8.25 -7.51 10.25
C LYS A 88 6.79 -7.14 10.49
N ILE A 89 6.21 -6.35 9.60
CA ILE A 89 4.84 -5.83 9.70
C ILE A 89 4.31 -5.53 8.30
N ALA A 90 3.01 -5.75 8.10
CA ALA A 90 2.26 -5.27 6.95
C ALA A 90 1.42 -4.06 7.37
N ILE A 91 1.42 -3.01 6.55
CA ILE A 91 0.60 -1.81 6.74
C ILE A 91 -0.35 -1.74 5.54
N SER A 92 -1.64 -1.92 5.79
CA SER A 92 -2.66 -1.65 4.78
C SER A 92 -2.99 -0.16 4.78
N LEU A 93 -3.07 0.43 3.60
CA LEU A 93 -3.38 1.84 3.37
C LEU A 93 -4.87 2.09 3.08
N GLY A 94 -5.72 1.05 3.13
CA GLY A 94 -7.17 1.15 2.91
C GLY A 94 -7.64 0.42 1.66
N ASP A 95 -8.95 0.41 1.48
CA ASP A 95 -9.68 -0.29 0.41
C ASP A 95 -9.34 -1.79 0.37
N ASN A 96 -9.50 -2.38 1.56
CA ASN A 96 -9.28 -3.78 1.88
C ASN A 96 -10.35 -4.67 1.25
N PHE A 97 -11.58 -4.16 1.05
CA PHE A 97 -12.72 -4.94 0.54
C PHE A 97 -13.55 -4.19 -0.51
N TYR A 98 -13.10 -4.12 -1.75
CA TYR A 98 -13.85 -3.52 -2.85
C TYR A 98 -15.16 -4.26 -3.19
N TRP A 99 -16.25 -3.59 -3.59
CA TRP A 99 -16.45 -2.13 -3.70
C TRP A 99 -17.25 -1.52 -2.55
N ASN A 100 -18.00 -2.34 -1.81
CA ASN A 100 -18.93 -1.93 -0.74
C ASN A 100 -18.60 -2.64 0.58
N GLY A 101 -17.33 -2.96 0.77
CA GLY A 101 -16.84 -3.46 2.04
C GLY A 101 -17.28 -4.88 2.35
N ILE A 102 -17.52 -5.08 3.65
CA ILE A 102 -18.23 -6.24 4.20
C ILE A 102 -19.60 -5.76 4.67
N ASN A 103 -20.62 -5.99 3.83
CA ASN A 103 -21.96 -5.47 4.03
C ASN A 103 -22.98 -6.50 4.57
N SER A 104 -22.53 -7.70 4.92
CA SER A 104 -23.39 -8.75 5.49
C SER A 104 -22.60 -9.67 6.40
N ALA A 105 -23.25 -10.17 7.46
CA ALA A 105 -22.67 -11.17 8.35
C ALA A 105 -22.40 -12.49 7.60
N ASP A 106 -23.35 -12.91 6.75
CA ASP A 106 -23.25 -14.15 5.97
C ASP A 106 -22.10 -14.11 4.95
N GLY A 107 -21.84 -12.94 4.35
CA GLY A 107 -20.76 -12.75 3.38
C GLY A 107 -19.39 -12.51 3.99
N ARG A 108 -19.32 -12.13 5.27
CA ARG A 108 -18.07 -11.69 5.94
C ARG A 108 -16.94 -12.71 5.78
N ASP A 109 -17.17 -13.94 6.21
CA ASP A 109 -16.11 -14.95 6.29
C ASP A 109 -15.60 -15.28 4.88
N SER A 110 -16.50 -15.43 3.91
CA SER A 110 -16.14 -15.67 2.51
C SER A 110 -15.29 -14.54 1.89
N ARG A 111 -15.55 -13.29 2.31
CA ARG A 111 -14.83 -12.11 1.82
C ARG A 111 -13.42 -12.05 2.40
N PHE A 112 -13.27 -12.32 3.70
CA PHE A 112 -11.96 -12.44 4.34
C PHE A 112 -11.13 -13.55 3.69
N THR A 113 -11.69 -14.75 3.54
CA THR A 113 -10.95 -15.88 2.99
C THR A 113 -10.48 -15.60 1.56
N SER A 114 -11.39 -15.20 0.67
CA SER A 114 -11.06 -15.02 -0.76
C SER A 114 -10.22 -13.78 -1.09
N THR A 115 -10.29 -12.72 -0.27
CA THR A 115 -9.62 -11.44 -0.57
C THR A 115 -8.32 -11.28 0.21
N PHE A 116 -8.23 -11.88 1.40
CA PHE A 116 -7.10 -11.74 2.31
C PHE A 116 -6.39 -13.08 2.55
N GLU A 117 -7.05 -14.05 3.15
CA GLU A 117 -6.38 -15.26 3.67
C GLU A 117 -5.75 -16.09 2.55
N ASP A 118 -6.53 -16.40 1.50
CA ASP A 118 -6.06 -17.20 0.36
C ASP A 118 -5.03 -16.42 -0.49
N LYS A 119 -5.06 -15.09 -0.46
CA LYS A 119 -4.18 -14.22 -1.24
C LYS A 119 -2.83 -13.99 -0.57
N TYR A 120 -2.81 -13.95 0.76
CA TYR A 120 -1.65 -13.67 1.60
C TYR A 120 -1.27 -14.89 2.46
N ASP A 121 -1.32 -16.08 1.87
CA ASP A 121 -1.03 -17.38 2.52
C ASP A 121 0.47 -17.78 2.46
N GLY A 122 1.30 -17.00 1.75
CA GLY A 122 2.72 -17.26 1.59
C GLY A 122 3.49 -17.24 2.92
N LEU A 123 4.50 -18.12 3.07
CA LEU A 123 5.31 -18.23 4.30
C LEU A 123 5.98 -16.91 4.73
N ASN A 124 6.20 -16.01 3.78
CA ASN A 124 6.82 -14.70 3.99
C ASN A 124 5.84 -13.62 4.49
N ILE A 125 4.52 -13.88 4.49
CA ILE A 125 3.50 -12.86 4.80
C ILE A 125 2.38 -13.35 5.72
N LYS A 126 2.04 -14.64 5.70
CA LYS A 126 0.91 -15.21 6.46
C LYS A 126 1.00 -15.04 7.98
N THR A 127 2.21 -14.87 8.51
CA THR A 127 2.46 -14.68 9.95
C THR A 127 2.76 -13.24 10.34
N LEU A 128 2.83 -12.33 9.36
CA LEU A 128 3.10 -10.93 9.66
C LEU A 128 1.89 -10.31 10.34
N PRO A 129 2.07 -9.48 11.37
CA PRO A 129 0.99 -8.65 11.87
C PRO A 129 0.60 -7.63 10.80
N TRP A 130 -0.71 -7.44 10.61
CA TRP A 130 -1.27 -6.43 9.73
C TRP A 130 -1.87 -5.29 10.56
N VAL A 131 -1.46 -4.06 10.25
CA VAL A 131 -2.11 -2.84 10.74
C VAL A 131 -2.91 -2.27 9.59
N ASN A 132 -4.23 -2.23 9.76
CA ASN A 132 -5.14 -1.78 8.72
C ASN A 132 -5.73 -0.41 9.04
N VAL A 133 -5.93 0.38 8.00
CA VAL A 133 -6.84 1.53 7.99
C VAL A 133 -7.99 1.26 7.04
N LEU A 134 -9.11 1.97 7.21
CA LEU A 134 -10.26 1.88 6.30
C LEU A 134 -10.16 2.97 5.23
N GLY A 135 -10.36 2.56 3.98
CA GLY A 135 -10.56 3.43 2.84
C GLY A 135 -12.05 3.69 2.57
N ASN A 136 -12.36 4.30 1.43
CA ASN A 136 -13.74 4.66 1.09
C ASN A 136 -14.59 3.48 0.58
N HIS A 137 -13.97 2.33 0.31
CA HIS A 137 -14.65 1.12 -0.15
C HIS A 137 -14.93 0.08 0.92
N ASP A 138 -14.42 0.28 2.15
CA ASP A 138 -14.47 -0.71 3.24
C ASP A 138 -15.79 -0.76 4.02
#